data_AF-A0A0S2DJN6-F1
#
_entry.id   AF-A0A0S2DJN6-F1
#
_cell.length_a   1.000
_cell.length_b   1.000
_cell.length_c   1.000
_cell.angle_alpha   90.00
_cell.angle_beta   90.00
_cell.angle_gamma   90.00
#
_symmetry.space_group_name_H-M   'P 1'
#
loop_
_entity.id
_entity.type
_entity.pdbx_description
1 polymer ?
#
loop_
_entity_poly.entity_id
_entity_poly.type
_entity_poly.pdbx_seq_one_letter_code
_entity_poly.pdbx_strand_id
1 'polypeptide(L)'
;MNRQPVGWLDITVYWDFYDFPRYILARDGLGLYWIFEGSFDDEADEYRDHFIMKCVGLHRDEALRQFEGRVAIPLGVDRSGYERVALTEVAFDESRRKRIRIGTA
;
A
#
# COMPACT_ATOMS: atom_id res chain seq x y z
N MET A 1 -14.14 -6.32 10.46
CA MET A 1 -13.02 -5.34 10.47
C MET A 1 -11.75 -6.13 10.20
N ASN A 2 -11.11 -5.91 9.05
CA ASN A 2 -9.78 -6.48 8.82
C ASN A 2 -8.79 -5.59 9.57
N ARG A 3 -8.07 -6.16 10.54
CA ARG A 3 -7.04 -5.44 11.29
C ARG A 3 -5.92 -5.02 10.33
N GLN A 4 -5.43 -3.79 10.46
CA GLN A 4 -4.29 -3.31 9.68
C GLN A 4 -3.09 -4.27 9.78
N PRO A 5 -2.31 -4.45 8.70
CA PRO A 5 -1.15 -5.32 8.74
C PRO A 5 -0.04 -4.65 9.57
N VAL A 6 0.64 -5.42 10.43
CA VAL A 6 1.76 -4.96 11.24
C VAL A 6 2.97 -5.86 11.01
N GLY A 7 4.17 -5.27 10.99
CA GLY A 7 5.41 -6.00 10.77
C GLY A 7 5.84 -6.02 9.30
N TRP A 8 6.62 -7.02 8.92
CA TRP A 8 7.14 -7.16 7.55
C TRP A 8 6.11 -7.82 6.63
N LEU A 9 5.90 -7.21 5.46
CA LEU A 9 5.12 -7.76 4.36
C LEU A 9 6.02 -8.00 3.15
N ASP A 10 5.74 -9.06 2.41
CA ASP A 10 6.44 -9.40 1.17
C ASP A 10 5.79 -8.68 -0.02
N ILE A 11 6.56 -7.87 -0.72
CA ILE A 11 6.11 -7.16 -1.90
C ILE A 11 5.95 -8.14 -3.06
N THR A 12 4.76 -8.16 -3.64
CA THR A 12 4.44 -8.93 -4.85
C THR A 12 4.79 -8.14 -6.11
N VAL A 13 4.41 -6.86 -6.14
CA VAL A 13 4.71 -5.93 -7.24
C VAL A 13 4.56 -4.51 -6.71
N TYR A 14 5.27 -3.56 -7.30
CA TYR A 14 5.10 -2.14 -7.04
C TYR A 14 5.31 -1.33 -8.32
N TRP A 15 4.75 -0.13 -8.37
CA TRP A 15 5.04 0.86 -9.41
C TRP A 15 5.96 1.92 -8.85
N ASP A 16 7.04 2.16 -9.58
CA ASP A 16 8.12 3.03 -9.15
C ASP A 16 7.91 4.43 -9.70
N PHE A 17 7.84 5.39 -8.79
CA PHE A 17 7.98 6.81 -9.07
C PHE A 17 8.73 7.35 -7.85
N TYR A 18 10.04 7.62 -8.01
CA TYR A 18 11.00 8.08 -6.98
C TYR A 18 11.61 6.99 -6.08
N ASP A 19 12.54 7.39 -5.19
CA ASP A 19 13.34 6.52 -4.31
C ASP A 19 12.52 5.59 -3.38
N PHE A 20 11.22 5.86 -3.24
CA PHE A 20 10.29 5.08 -2.43
C PHE A 20 9.03 4.73 -3.24
N PRO A 21 8.67 3.44 -3.35
CA PRO A 21 7.56 3.03 -4.20
C PRO A 21 6.21 3.53 -3.67
N ARG A 22 5.42 4.16 -4.54
CA ARG A 22 4.18 4.86 -4.17
C ARG A 22 2.92 4.04 -4.38
N TYR A 23 3.02 2.92 -5.08
CA TYR A 23 1.91 2.01 -5.27
C TYR A 23 2.40 0.57 -5.16
N ILE A 24 1.98 -0.13 -4.11
CA ILE A 24 2.57 -1.42 -3.71
C ILE A 24 1.46 -2.44 -3.51
N LEU A 25 1.63 -3.63 -4.07
CA LEU A 25 0.92 -4.84 -3.65
C LEU A 25 1.85 -5.67 -2.78
N ALA A 26 1.47 -5.91 -1.53
CA ALA A 26 2.24 -6.72 -0.59
C ALA A 26 1.36 -7.77 0.10
N ARG A 27 2.00 -8.83 0.58
CA ARG A 27 1.36 -9.95 1.29
C ARG A 27 1.82 -9.95 2.74
N ASP A 28 0.87 -9.99 3.68
CA ASP A 28 1.17 -10.06 5.11
C ASP A 28 1.47 -11.48 5.59
N GLY A 29 1.86 -11.60 6.87
CA GLY A 29 2.16 -12.88 7.51
C GLY A 29 0.94 -13.81 7.68
N LEU A 30 -0.27 -13.30 7.50
CA LEU A 30 -1.51 -14.10 7.48
C LEU A 30 -1.87 -14.55 6.04
N GLY A 31 -1.09 -14.12 5.05
CA GLY A 31 -1.28 -14.43 3.65
C GLY A 31 -2.27 -13.54 2.92
N LEU A 32 -2.78 -12.47 3.55
CA LEU A 32 -3.65 -11.48 2.93
C LEU A 32 -2.84 -10.53 2.06
N TYR A 33 -3.42 -10.16 0.93
CA TYR A 33 -2.90 -9.16 0.02
C TYR A 33 -3.43 -7.78 0.35
N TRP A 34 -2.52 -6.81 0.34
CA TRP A 34 -2.76 -5.43 0.68
C TRP A 34 -2.21 -4.53 -0.43
N ILE A 35 -3.03 -3.57 -0.85
CA ILE A 35 -2.61 -2.50 -1.76
C ILE A 35 -2.36 -1.25 -0.92
N PHE A 36 -1.19 -0.64 -1.13
CA PHE A 36 -0.77 0.63 -0.55
C PHE A 36 -0.72 1.67 -1.66
N GLU A 37 -1.37 2.81 -1.45
CA GLU A 37 -1.46 3.89 -2.43
C GLU A 37 -1.08 5.22 -1.78
N GLY A 38 0.07 5.74 -2.19
CA GLY A 38 0.65 6.99 -1.72
C GLY A 38 0.50 8.03 -2.83
N SER A 39 -0.70 8.58 -2.96
CA SER A 39 -1.04 9.54 -4.01
C SER A 39 -0.18 10.78 -3.93
N PHE A 40 0.06 11.39 -5.09
CA PHE A 40 0.40 12.80 -5.18
C PHE A 40 -0.89 13.63 -5.05
N ASP A 41 -0.83 14.70 -4.27
CA ASP A 41 -1.90 15.69 -4.17
C ASP A 41 -1.61 16.81 -5.16
N ASP A 42 -2.32 16.80 -6.30
CA ASP A 42 -2.13 17.78 -7.37
C ASP A 42 -2.48 19.22 -6.95
N GLU A 43 -3.34 19.40 -5.94
CA GLU A 43 -3.72 20.75 -5.45
C GLU A 43 -2.64 21.34 -4.55
N ALA A 44 -2.03 20.49 -3.70
CA ALA A 44 -0.96 20.89 -2.80
C ALA A 44 0.44 20.84 -3.46
N ASP A 45 0.55 20.27 -4.67
CA ASP A 45 1.83 19.95 -5.34
C ASP A 45 2.77 19.12 -4.45
N GLU A 46 2.18 18.29 -3.59
CA GLU A 46 2.90 17.55 -2.54
C GLU A 46 2.46 16.08 -2.49
N TYR A 47 3.38 15.21 -2.10
CA TYR A 47 3.04 13.84 -1.78
C TYR A 47 2.33 13.76 -0.44
N ARG A 48 1.32 12.89 -0.35
CA ARG A 48 0.70 12.58 0.94
C ARG A 48 1.72 12.00 1.91
N ASP A 49 1.60 12.38 3.17
CA ASP A 49 2.42 11.92 4.29
C ASP A 49 2.01 10.53 4.81
N HIS A 50 1.04 9.89 4.17
CA HIS A 50 0.52 8.58 4.53
C HIS A 50 0.18 7.73 3.29
N PHE A 51 0.17 6.42 3.48
CA PHE A 51 -0.48 5.50 2.55
C PHE A 51 -1.96 5.36 2.89
N ILE A 52 -2.77 5.23 1.84
CA ILE A 52 -4.08 4.62 1.92
C ILE A 52 -3.92 3.14 1.62
N MET A 53 -4.49 2.30 2.48
CA MET A 53 -4.36 0.85 2.42
C MET A 53 -5.71 0.19 2.19
N LYS A 54 -5.70 -0.89 1.41
CA LYS A 54 -6.86 -1.78 1.27
C LYS A 54 -6.44 -3.23 1.25
N CYS A 55 -7.08 -4.04 2.10
CA CYS A 55 -7.00 -5.49 1.99
C CYS A 55 -7.84 -5.95 0.80
N VAL A 56 -7.21 -6.65 -0.15
CA VAL A 56 -7.86 -7.16 -1.37
C VAL A 56 -8.08 -8.67 -1.35
N GLY A 57 -7.87 -9.30 -0.19
CA GLY A 57 -8.20 -10.70 0.08
C GLY A 57 -7.01 -11.65 0.01
N LEU A 58 -7.28 -12.95 -0.17
CA LEU A 58 -6.28 -14.03 -0.07
C LEU A 58 -5.77 -14.53 -1.44
N HIS A 59 -6.43 -14.15 -2.53
CA HIS A 59 -6.15 -14.69 -3.86
C HIS A 59 -5.20 -13.80 -4.64
N ARG A 60 -4.02 -14.34 -4.98
CA ARG A 60 -2.95 -13.61 -5.65
C ARG A 60 -3.38 -13.00 -6.99
N ASP A 61 -4.02 -13.78 -7.85
CA ASP A 61 -4.33 -13.33 -9.21
C ASP A 61 -5.41 -12.24 -9.21
N GLU A 62 -6.38 -12.35 -8.30
CA GLU A 62 -7.38 -11.30 -8.10
C GLU A 62 -6.77 -10.03 -7.51
N ALA A 63 -5.83 -10.17 -6.56
CA ALA A 63 -5.10 -9.04 -6.00
C ALA A 63 -4.24 -8.33 -7.07
N LEU A 64 -3.57 -9.09 -7.93
CA LEU A 64 -2.82 -8.56 -9.08
C LEU A 64 -3.74 -7.84 -10.07
N ARG A 65 -4.88 -8.43 -10.43
CA ARG A 65 -5.88 -7.80 -11.30
C ARG A 65 -6.37 -6.47 -10.73
N GLN A 66 -6.62 -6.41 -9.42
CA GLN A 66 -7.03 -5.19 -8.74
C GLN A 66 -5.92 -4.13 -8.69
N PHE A 67 -4.67 -4.57 -8.49
CA PHE A 67 -3.49 -3.72 -8.52
C PHE A 67 -3.28 -3.10 -9.90
N GLU A 68 -3.17 -3.93 -10.95
CA GLU A 68 -2.94 -3.51 -12.34
C GLU A 68 -4.04 -2.60 -12.86
N GLY A 69 -5.31 -2.87 -12.50
CA GLY A 69 -6.43 -2.03 -12.89
C GLY A 69 -6.56 -0.72 -12.11
N ARG A 70 -5.74 -0.48 -11.07
CA ARG A 70 -5.90 0.64 -10.11
C ARG A 70 -7.33 0.77 -9.54
N VAL A 71 -8.06 -0.34 -9.42
CA VAL A 71 -9.48 -0.34 -9.05
C VAL A 71 -9.73 -0.42 -7.55
N ALA A 72 -8.74 -0.87 -6.79
CA ALA A 72 -8.90 -1.10 -5.36
C ALA A 72 -9.14 0.20 -4.58
N ILE A 73 -8.45 1.28 -4.96
CA ILE A 73 -8.52 2.59 -4.32
C ILE A 73 -8.83 3.63 -5.41
N PRO A 74 -10.10 3.84 -5.79
CA PRO A 74 -10.47 4.76 -6.85
C PRO A 74 -10.09 6.22 -6.55
N LEU A 75 -9.81 7.00 -7.59
CA LEU A 75 -9.67 8.46 -7.48
C LEU A 75 -11.05 9.11 -7.28
N GLY A 76 -11.13 10.15 -6.45
CA GLY A 76 -12.34 10.97 -6.28
C GLY A 76 -13.49 10.36 -5.46
N VAL A 77 -13.26 9.23 -4.76
CA VAL A 77 -14.25 8.67 -3.81
C VAL A 77 -13.94 9.11 -2.39
N ASP A 78 -14.94 9.07 -1.50
CA ASP A 78 -14.68 9.25 -0.07
C ASP A 78 -13.77 8.12 0.45
N ARG A 79 -12.59 8.51 0.95
CA ARG A 79 -11.57 7.60 1.49
C ARG A 79 -11.50 7.63 3.02
N SER A 80 -12.50 8.20 3.69
CA SER A 80 -12.61 8.24 5.16
C SER A 80 -12.64 6.85 5.79
N GLY A 81 -13.23 5.87 5.10
CA GLY A 81 -13.34 4.47 5.57
C GLY A 81 -12.18 3.55 5.18
N TYR A 82 -11.12 4.07 4.55
CA TYR A 82 -9.94 3.27 4.20
C TYR A 82 -8.93 3.27 5.34
N GLU A 83 -8.21 2.17 5.46
CA GLU A 83 -7.09 2.06 6.40
C GLU A 83 -5.97 3.01 5.96
N ARG A 84 -5.27 3.62 6.92
CA ARG A 84 -4.18 4.57 6.68
C ARG A 84 -2.98 4.25 7.56
N VAL A 85 -1.79 4.54 7.05
CA VAL A 85 -0.54 4.43 7.81
C VAL A 85 0.37 5.59 7.43
N ALA A 86 0.95 6.28 8.42
CA ALA A 86 1.86 7.38 8.13
C ALA A 86 3.15 6.84 7.47
N LEU A 87 3.72 7.57 6.52
CA LEU A 87 4.96 7.18 5.87
C LEU A 87 6.13 7.07 6.86
N THR A 88 6.09 7.83 7.96
CA THR A 88 7.05 7.72 9.08
C THR A 88 7.00 6.37 9.79
N GLU A 89 5.89 5.63 9.68
CA GLU A 89 5.73 4.29 10.24
C GLU A 89 6.07 3.19 9.22
N VAL A 90 6.34 3.56 7.96
CA VAL A 90 6.66 2.61 6.90
C VAL A 90 8.16 2.62 6.61
N ALA A 91 8.76 1.43 6.57
CA ALA A 91 10.13 1.26 6.09
C ALA A 91 10.14 0.39 4.83
N PHE A 92 10.87 0.82 3.81
CA PHE A 92 11.13 0.03 2.61
C PHE A 92 12.54 -0.56 2.67
N ASP A 93 12.66 -1.88 2.47
CA ASP A 93 13.96 -2.55 2.40
C ASP A 93 14.54 -2.38 1.00
N GLU A 94 15.19 -1.23 0.74
CA GLU A 94 15.80 -0.90 -0.55
C GLU A 94 16.82 -1.93 -1.03
N SER A 95 17.55 -2.56 -0.10
CA SER A 95 18.57 -3.56 -0.42
C SER A 95 17.96 -4.82 -1.06
N ARG A 96 16.74 -5.16 -0.67
CA ARG A 96 16.04 -6.35 -1.16
C ARG A 96 14.93 -6.03 -2.14
N ARG A 97 14.42 -4.80 -2.16
CA ARG A 97 13.25 -4.30 -2.94
C ARG A 97 12.04 -5.25 -2.92
N LYS A 98 11.94 -6.06 -1.87
CA LYS A 98 11.01 -7.19 -1.75
C LYS A 98 10.15 -7.10 -0.52
N ARG A 99 10.37 -6.14 0.37
CA ARG A 99 9.66 -6.04 1.64
C ARG A 99 9.39 -4.61 2.04
N ILE A 100 8.24 -4.41 2.66
CA ILE A 100 7.89 -3.21 3.43
C ILE A 100 7.62 -3.60 4.88
N ARG A 101 7.94 -2.72 5.82
CA ARG A 101 7.58 -2.87 7.23
C ARG A 101 6.56 -1.84 7.60
N ILE A 102 5.49 -2.27 8.26
CA ILE A 102 4.51 -1.41 8.90
C ILE A 102 4.76 -1.41 10.41
N GLY A 103 5.09 -0.23 10.94
CA GLY A 103 5.23 0.01 12.37
C GLY A 103 3.89 0.07 13.08
N THR A 104 3.96 0.16 14.41
CA THR A 104 2.85 0.63 15.24
C THR A 104 3.29 1.97 15.81
N ALA A 105 2.61 3.06 15.45
CA ALA A 105 2.65 4.30 16.23
C ALA A 105 2.34 4.04 17.70
#